data_AF-A0A961MCA6-F1
#
_entry.id   AF-A0A961MCA6-F1
#
_cell.length_a   1.000
_cell.length_b   1.000
_cell.length_c   1.000
_cell.angle_alpha   90.00
_cell.angle_beta   90.00
_cell.angle_gamma   90.00
#
_symmetry.space_group_name_H-M   'P 1'
#
loop_
_entity.id
_entity.type
_entity.pdbx_description
1 polymer ?
#
loop_
_entity_poly.entity_id
_entity_poly.type
_entity_poly.pdbx_seq_one_letter_code
_entity_poly.pdbx_strand_id
1 'polypeptide(L)'
;MFLAVWLGLQPLGAWLAPVPALPRITAETMDEVSYRGEWWIASFLQGHRWQADTEQQMSRRFRIRIPVDTATDETLHLWVPQFEQRLRVLTPEGHLIHDSIVSGFRGGPIRTAAVLVDLPPDLVTATGGVFDLVVEVGLHRVGSLGPVFVAPWRDLSAAVLRQRLFESTVRPAMLGALLFLAVMSVGFVALRPKDDIYYWLAGTMIPYAMTELGLITAYVPSLSQIDDQFFAVSGIGALQVIGLLLGFKDRPPPRRISIALFLIYLGLLVATFWLSQGVVVRVTLAMVLMMTLPGAVFLVSFGFESQPGRRLRDAALAVSLIMYFAGIVHDFLLKLGFHDQGIYVFRYVSFVLLVGIFAIVVKRQSGIADELDASNERLRLRLREQEAELAAYHHRESETLQARAAEAERERITADLHDGMAGYLATIVALSERDVSDGAEISNLAKDALTDLRFVIDATSLSSPDLRLTLAILRERCLQPLDALGIELRWSMIELPDDIRLSHEDNLHVLRILQEALNNAVRHGRPNVIEVTGRSVRGARGDAQIELILENRGGLAPDPDRDEAGHGTVNMAKRVAALGGELDLTPLADGVRLRLILPMQR
;
A
#
# COMPACT_ATOMS: atom_id res chain seq x y z
N MET A 1 29.51 -26.34 8.67
CA MET A 1 30.83 -27.01 8.60
C MET A 1 31.43 -26.93 7.19
N PHE A 2 30.69 -27.27 6.12
CA PHE A 2 31.16 -27.14 4.73
C PHE A 2 31.52 -25.70 4.29
N LEU A 3 30.82 -24.67 4.78
CA LEU A 3 31.15 -23.26 4.47
C LEU A 3 32.46 -22.78 5.12
N ALA A 4 32.84 -23.34 6.27
CA ALA A 4 34.05 -22.95 7.00
C ALA A 4 35.33 -23.52 6.34
N VAL A 5 35.22 -24.68 5.70
CA VAL A 5 36.30 -25.31 4.94
C VAL A 5 36.51 -24.61 3.59
N TRP A 6 35.46 -24.09 2.96
CA TRP A 6 35.56 -23.32 1.71
C TRP A 6 36.15 -21.91 1.90
N LEU A 7 35.98 -21.31 3.08
CA LEU A 7 36.50 -19.97 3.43
C LEU A 7 37.92 -19.96 4.00
N GLY A 8 38.61 -21.10 4.13
CA GLY A 8 39.99 -21.14 4.64
C GLY A 8 40.15 -20.55 6.04
N LEU A 9 39.10 -20.57 6.86
CA LEU A 9 39.11 -20.00 8.21
C LEU A 9 39.89 -20.94 9.15
N GLN A 10 41.21 -20.77 9.19
CA GLN A 10 42.01 -21.10 10.37
C GLN A 10 41.38 -20.47 11.62
N PRO A 11 41.56 -21.03 12.83
CA PRO A 11 40.88 -20.55 14.04
C PRO A 11 41.12 -19.05 14.23
N LEU A 12 40.02 -18.29 14.34
CA LEU A 12 39.96 -16.82 14.55
C LEU A 12 40.99 -16.27 15.56
N GLY A 13 41.43 -17.08 16.53
CA GLY A 13 42.46 -16.75 17.50
C GLY A 13 43.86 -16.47 16.93
N ALA A 14 44.27 -17.11 15.84
CA ALA A 14 45.55 -16.84 15.18
C ALA A 14 45.56 -15.49 14.45
N TRP A 15 44.39 -15.02 14.01
CA TRP A 15 44.24 -13.78 13.23
C TRP A 15 44.22 -12.52 14.10
N LEU A 16 43.80 -12.63 15.36
CA LEU A 16 43.69 -11.55 16.34
C LEU A 16 44.91 -11.44 17.30
N ALA A 17 45.85 -12.37 17.25
CA ALA A 17 47.06 -12.33 18.08
C ALA A 17 47.85 -11.03 17.84
N PRO A 18 48.38 -10.34 18.86
CA PRO A 18 49.20 -9.15 18.66
C PRO A 18 50.37 -9.47 17.72
N VAL A 19 50.64 -8.61 16.73
CA VAL A 19 51.78 -8.82 15.83
C VAL A 19 53.03 -8.71 16.71
N PRO A 20 53.87 -9.75 16.80
CA PRO A 20 55.14 -9.61 17.51
C PRO A 20 55.93 -8.46 16.87
N ALA A 21 56.68 -7.72 17.68
CA ALA A 21 57.56 -6.68 17.15
C ALA A 21 58.55 -7.33 16.18
N LEU A 22 58.24 -7.25 14.88
CA LEU A 22 59.06 -7.86 13.85
C LEU A 22 60.46 -7.20 13.92
N PRO A 23 61.54 -7.99 13.95
CA PRO A 23 62.89 -7.43 13.93
C PRO A 23 63.03 -6.59 12.65
N ARG A 24 63.09 -5.27 12.82
CA ARG A 24 63.37 -4.36 11.71
C ARG A 24 64.82 -4.59 11.34
N ILE A 25 65.07 -5.12 10.15
CA ILE A 25 66.43 -5.10 9.62
C ILE A 25 66.70 -3.66 9.24
N THR A 26 67.63 -3.04 9.96
CA THR A 26 68.21 -1.75 9.58
C THR A 26 68.93 -1.95 8.27
N ALA A 27 68.31 -1.53 7.16
CA ALA A 27 68.98 -1.43 5.89
C ALA A 27 70.12 -0.42 6.03
N GLU A 28 71.37 -0.84 5.83
CA GLU A 28 72.45 0.09 5.49
C GLU A 28 72.18 0.58 4.08
N THR A 29 71.60 1.76 3.96
CA THR A 29 71.30 2.40 2.68
C THR A 29 72.59 2.78 1.97
N MET A 30 72.78 2.26 0.76
CA MET A 30 73.52 2.99 -0.27
C MET A 30 72.48 3.74 -1.11
N ASP A 31 72.26 5.03 -0.82
CA ASP A 31 71.56 5.91 -1.75
C ASP A 31 72.48 6.10 -2.98
N GLU A 32 72.35 5.27 -4.01
CA GLU A 32 72.79 5.69 -5.35
C GLU A 32 71.74 6.65 -5.92
N VAL A 33 71.79 7.91 -5.51
CA VAL A 33 71.24 9.01 -6.29
C VAL A 33 72.42 9.74 -6.90
N SER A 34 72.65 9.52 -8.19
CA SER A 34 73.64 10.28 -8.96
C SER A 34 73.21 11.75 -9.04
N TYR A 35 73.69 12.61 -8.13
CA TYR A 35 73.95 14.03 -8.40
C TYR A 35 75.01 14.61 -7.43
N ARG A 36 76.24 14.81 -7.93
CA ARG A 36 77.34 15.63 -7.36
C ARG A 36 77.93 15.28 -5.97
N GLY A 37 78.08 14.00 -5.61
CA GLY A 37 79.30 13.52 -4.94
C GLY A 37 79.59 13.86 -3.46
N GLU A 38 78.60 14.01 -2.56
CA GLU A 38 78.83 14.03 -1.09
C GLU A 38 77.79 13.17 -0.33
N TRP A 39 78.21 12.51 0.76
CA TRP A 39 77.46 11.47 1.48
C TRP A 39 76.94 11.91 2.86
N TRP A 40 75.70 11.51 3.23
CA TRP A 40 75.12 11.70 4.57
C TRP A 40 74.33 10.47 5.03
N ILE A 41 74.35 10.20 6.34
CA ILE A 41 73.63 9.10 7.02
C ILE A 41 72.22 9.59 7.40
N ALA A 42 71.17 8.93 6.91
CA ALA A 42 69.80 9.15 7.38
C ALA A 42 69.24 7.84 7.98
N SER A 43 69.10 7.83 9.29
CA SER A 43 68.28 6.87 10.03
C SER A 43 66.83 6.94 9.54
N PHE A 44 66.32 5.84 8.99
CA PHE A 44 64.98 5.71 8.40
C PHE A 44 63.84 6.05 9.38
N LEU A 45 63.44 7.31 9.36
CA LEU A 45 62.14 7.81 9.82
C LEU A 45 61.61 8.65 8.66
N GLN A 46 60.41 8.36 8.18
CA GLN A 46 59.69 9.00 7.06
C GLN A 46 59.90 8.36 5.68
N GLY A 47 58.79 7.93 5.08
CA GLY A 47 58.74 7.44 3.71
C GLY A 47 59.28 8.49 2.73
N HIS A 48 60.39 8.17 2.07
CA HIS A 48 60.94 9.05 1.05
C HIS A 48 60.02 9.09 -0.17
N ARG A 49 59.39 10.25 -0.37
CA ARG A 49 58.78 10.66 -1.64
C ARG A 49 59.87 11.26 -2.53
N TRP A 50 59.93 10.86 -3.79
CA TRP A 50 60.78 11.51 -4.79
C TRP A 50 59.93 12.10 -5.89
N GLN A 51 60.28 13.30 -6.37
CA GLN A 51 59.60 14.02 -7.46
C GLN A 51 60.51 14.09 -8.69
N ALA A 52 59.99 13.65 -9.84
CA ALA A 52 60.73 13.59 -11.09
C ALA A 52 60.92 14.96 -11.75
N ASP A 53 62.09 15.21 -12.34
CA ASP A 53 62.39 16.38 -13.17
C ASP A 53 62.01 16.18 -14.66
N THR A 54 61.88 14.93 -15.16
CA THR A 54 61.60 14.61 -16.57
C THR A 54 60.69 13.37 -16.77
N GLU A 55 60.09 13.24 -17.97
CA GLU A 55 59.05 12.24 -18.33
C GLU A 55 59.56 10.80 -18.52
N GLN A 56 60.87 10.54 -18.48
CA GLN A 56 61.45 9.21 -18.67
C GLN A 56 61.63 8.48 -17.33
N GLN A 57 60.71 7.54 -17.06
CA GLN A 57 60.76 6.44 -16.07
C GLN A 57 61.81 6.56 -14.95
N MET A 58 61.38 6.90 -13.73
CA MET A 58 62.28 7.08 -12.58
C MET A 58 62.31 5.83 -11.70
N SER A 59 63.41 5.08 -11.74
CA SER A 59 63.64 3.98 -10.81
C SER A 59 64.51 4.42 -9.63
N ARG A 60 64.16 4.02 -8.41
CA ARG A 60 65.02 4.16 -7.22
C ARG A 60 65.46 2.78 -6.77
N ARG A 61 66.79 2.60 -6.63
CA ARG A 61 67.40 1.35 -6.17
C ARG A 61 67.77 1.48 -4.69
N PHE A 62 67.38 0.49 -3.92
CA PHE A 62 67.69 0.34 -2.50
C PHE A 62 68.51 -0.93 -2.33
N ARG A 63 69.78 -0.81 -1.94
CA ARG A 63 70.59 -1.98 -1.58
C ARG A 63 70.30 -2.38 -0.13
N ILE A 64 69.89 -3.61 0.10
CA ILE A 64 69.56 -4.13 1.42
C ILE A 64 70.59 -5.19 1.82
N ARG A 65 71.20 -5.01 2.99
CA ARG A 65 72.16 -5.94 3.59
C ARG A 65 71.47 -6.70 4.72
N ILE A 66 71.51 -8.02 4.64
CA ILE A 66 71.04 -8.95 5.67
C ILE A 66 72.21 -9.19 6.63
N PRO A 67 72.06 -8.88 7.94
CA PRO A 67 73.14 -9.08 8.91
C PRO A 67 73.49 -10.57 9.08
N VAL A 68 74.72 -10.82 9.50
CA VAL A 68 75.30 -12.18 9.62
C VAL A 68 74.57 -13.04 10.66
N ASP A 69 74.04 -12.43 11.73
CA ASP A 69 73.27 -13.10 12.79
C ASP A 69 71.87 -13.59 12.37
N THR A 70 71.41 -13.23 11.16
CA THR A 70 70.12 -13.69 10.60
C THR A 70 70.22 -14.98 9.79
N ALA A 71 71.44 -15.53 9.63
CA ALA A 71 71.65 -16.81 8.94
C ALA A 71 71.04 -17.95 9.77
N THR A 72 69.95 -18.52 9.27
CA THR A 72 69.24 -19.68 9.85
C THR A 72 69.19 -20.80 8.82
N ASP A 73 69.04 -22.06 9.26
CA ASP A 73 68.83 -23.22 8.36
C ASP A 73 67.46 -23.17 7.63
N GLU A 74 66.62 -22.16 7.92
CA GLU A 74 65.31 -21.99 7.31
C GLU A 74 65.34 -21.00 6.15
N THR A 75 64.49 -21.26 5.15
CA THR A 75 64.28 -20.33 4.03
C THR A 75 63.82 -18.98 4.56
N LEU A 76 64.55 -17.92 4.21
CA LEU A 76 64.19 -16.55 4.54
C LEU A 76 63.23 -16.00 3.49
N HIS A 77 62.28 -15.21 3.97
CA HIS A 77 61.29 -14.55 3.11
C HIS A 77 61.42 -13.04 3.26
N LEU A 78 61.36 -12.34 2.13
CA LEU A 78 61.26 -10.89 2.05
C LEU A 78 59.77 -10.52 2.04
N TRP A 79 59.33 -9.80 3.07
CA TRP A 79 57.99 -9.23 3.14
C TRP A 79 58.05 -7.71 3.06
N VAL A 80 57.32 -7.17 2.08
CA VAL A 80 57.10 -5.74 1.94
C VAL A 80 55.59 -5.52 2.10
N PRO A 81 55.12 -4.96 3.24
CA PRO A 81 53.70 -4.78 3.53
C PRO A 81 53.06 -3.72 2.64
N GLN A 82 53.85 -2.81 2.09
CA GLN A 82 53.35 -1.68 1.33
C GLN A 82 54.41 -1.20 0.35
N PHE A 83 54.07 -1.18 -0.93
CA PHE A 83 54.80 -0.46 -1.96
C PHE A 83 53.84 0.11 -2.99
N GLU A 84 54.24 1.19 -3.64
CA GLU A 84 53.52 1.77 -4.77
C GLU A 84 54.20 1.45 -6.10
N GLN A 85 53.40 1.41 -7.17
CA GLN A 85 53.84 1.31 -8.56
C GLN A 85 54.43 -0.03 -9.00
N ARG A 86 55.75 -0.22 -8.99
CA ARG A 86 56.38 -1.50 -9.35
C ARG A 86 57.59 -1.76 -8.47
N LEU A 87 57.65 -2.97 -7.91
CA LEU A 87 58.76 -3.46 -7.13
C LEU A 87 59.48 -4.56 -7.90
N ARG A 88 60.80 -4.44 -8.02
CA ARG A 88 61.68 -5.48 -8.54
C ARG A 88 62.68 -5.84 -7.45
N VAL A 89 62.85 -7.14 -7.24
CA VAL A 89 63.87 -7.69 -6.34
C VAL A 89 64.93 -8.33 -7.23
N LEU A 90 66.18 -7.91 -7.06
CA LEU A 90 67.31 -8.28 -7.90
C LEU A 90 68.46 -8.82 -7.03
N THR A 91 69.25 -9.74 -7.58
CA THR A 91 70.55 -10.09 -7.01
C THR A 91 71.53 -8.92 -7.19
N PRO A 92 72.65 -8.86 -6.44
CA PRO A 92 73.69 -7.84 -6.61
C PRO A 92 74.26 -7.78 -8.03
N GLU A 93 74.26 -8.91 -8.74
CA GLU A 93 74.70 -9.05 -10.13
C GLU A 93 73.63 -8.62 -11.15
N GLY A 94 72.43 -8.23 -10.68
CA GLY A 94 71.32 -7.74 -11.50
C GLY A 94 70.36 -8.81 -12.01
N HIS A 95 70.43 -10.05 -11.52
CA HIS A 95 69.47 -11.09 -11.89
C HIS A 95 68.11 -10.86 -11.21
N LEU A 96 67.02 -11.05 -11.94
CA LEU A 96 65.67 -10.82 -11.45
C LEU A 96 65.19 -11.98 -10.54
N ILE A 97 64.94 -11.67 -9.27
CA ILE A 97 64.34 -12.59 -8.29
C ILE A 97 62.81 -12.46 -8.33
N HIS A 98 62.30 -11.21 -8.35
CA HIS A 98 60.86 -10.95 -8.36
C HIS A 98 60.52 -9.66 -9.12
N ASP A 99 59.35 -9.64 -9.75
CA ASP A 99 58.78 -8.47 -10.40
C ASP A 99 57.27 -8.39 -10.15
N SER A 100 56.84 -7.31 -9.51
CA SER A 100 55.44 -7.14 -9.12
C SER A 100 54.47 -7.05 -10.30
N ILE A 101 54.93 -6.65 -11.50
CA ILE A 101 54.07 -6.63 -12.70
C ILE A 101 53.72 -8.05 -13.15
N VAL A 102 54.68 -8.97 -13.03
CA VAL A 102 54.50 -10.38 -13.43
C VAL A 102 53.54 -11.09 -12.47
N SER A 103 53.50 -10.67 -11.20
CA SER A 103 52.50 -11.14 -10.23
C SER A 103 51.13 -10.44 -10.34
N GLY A 104 50.88 -9.69 -11.41
CA GLY A 104 49.57 -9.09 -11.72
C GLY A 104 49.34 -7.68 -11.15
N PHE A 105 50.29 -7.08 -10.44
CA PHE A 105 50.14 -5.72 -9.93
C PHE A 105 50.48 -4.69 -11.01
N ARG A 106 49.47 -3.95 -11.47
CA ARG A 106 49.65 -2.71 -12.24
C ARG A 106 49.36 -1.53 -11.32
N GLY A 107 50.38 -0.70 -11.12
CA GLY A 107 50.35 0.42 -10.19
C GLY A 107 49.31 1.50 -10.55
N GLY A 108 48.96 2.29 -9.54
CA GLY A 108 48.13 3.49 -9.65
C GLY A 108 48.46 4.43 -8.47
N PRO A 109 48.12 5.72 -8.53
CA PRO A 109 48.64 6.76 -7.62
C PRO A 109 48.17 6.67 -6.16
N ILE A 110 47.27 5.73 -5.87
CA ILE A 110 46.68 5.46 -4.54
C ILE A 110 46.64 3.93 -4.29
N ARG A 111 47.22 3.13 -5.19
CA ARG A 111 47.30 1.68 -5.05
C ARG A 111 48.56 1.32 -4.30
N THR A 112 48.38 0.62 -3.19
CA THR A 112 49.46 -0.06 -2.50
C THR A 112 49.28 -1.56 -2.61
N ALA A 113 50.37 -2.27 -2.83
CA ALA A 113 50.40 -3.72 -2.74
C ALA A 113 51.33 -4.16 -1.61
N ALA A 114 51.08 -5.38 -1.12
CA ALA A 114 52.08 -6.15 -0.39
C ALA A 114 52.67 -7.22 -1.30
N VAL A 115 53.93 -7.56 -1.05
CA VAL A 115 54.56 -8.72 -1.66
C VAL A 115 55.26 -9.55 -0.60
N LEU A 116 55.21 -10.87 -0.81
CA LEU A 116 56.05 -11.84 -0.13
C LEU A 116 56.90 -12.51 -1.20
N VAL A 117 58.22 -12.47 -1.05
CA VAL A 117 59.18 -13.06 -1.98
C VAL A 117 60.03 -14.06 -1.22
N ASP A 118 60.13 -15.28 -1.75
CA ASP A 118 61.04 -16.30 -1.23
C ASP A 118 62.45 -15.96 -1.69
N LEU A 119 63.39 -15.78 -0.75
CA LEU A 119 64.78 -15.49 -1.10
C LEU A 119 65.51 -16.80 -1.42
N PRO A 120 66.26 -16.88 -2.53
CA PRO A 120 67.07 -18.05 -2.83
C PRO A 120 68.06 -18.34 -1.70
N PRO A 121 68.29 -19.62 -1.32
CA PRO A 121 69.25 -19.98 -0.28
C PRO A 121 70.65 -19.45 -0.57
N ASP A 122 71.05 -19.43 -1.85
CA ASP A 122 72.37 -18.98 -2.32
C ASP A 122 72.61 -17.48 -2.08
N LEU A 123 71.54 -16.70 -1.84
CA LEU A 123 71.61 -15.27 -1.60
C LEU A 123 71.97 -14.92 -0.14
N VAL A 124 71.84 -15.89 0.77
CA VAL A 124 72.06 -15.73 2.21
C VAL A 124 73.20 -16.65 2.61
N THR A 125 74.41 -16.10 2.63
CA THR A 125 75.61 -16.86 2.99
C THR A 125 75.93 -16.73 4.48
N ALA A 126 76.81 -17.60 4.99
CA ALA A 126 77.31 -17.53 6.37
C ALA A 126 78.04 -16.20 6.71
N THR A 127 78.31 -15.34 5.71
CA THR A 127 78.89 -13.99 5.85
C THR A 127 77.86 -12.87 5.70
N GLY A 128 76.57 -13.19 5.70
CA GLY A 128 75.46 -12.27 5.41
C GLY A 128 74.96 -12.39 3.96
N GLY A 129 73.94 -11.61 3.62
CA GLY A 129 73.35 -11.56 2.28
C GLY A 129 73.17 -10.13 1.79
N VAL A 130 73.24 -9.90 0.48
CA VAL A 130 72.97 -8.58 -0.13
C VAL A 130 72.01 -8.78 -1.28
N PHE A 131 71.00 -7.92 -1.38
CA PHE A 131 70.10 -7.88 -2.53
C PHE A 131 69.69 -6.45 -2.84
N ASP A 132 69.35 -6.19 -4.10
CA ASP A 132 68.92 -4.88 -4.57
C ASP A 132 67.40 -4.88 -4.76
N LEU A 133 66.74 -3.93 -4.11
CA LEU A 133 65.31 -3.68 -4.23
C LEU A 133 65.12 -2.42 -5.07
N VAL A 134 64.57 -2.58 -6.27
CA VAL A 134 64.33 -1.46 -7.21
C VAL A 134 62.85 -1.15 -7.22
N VAL A 135 62.49 0.05 -6.76
CA VAL A 135 61.14 0.59 -6.90
C VAL A 135 61.13 1.44 -8.16
N GLU A 136 60.46 0.95 -9.20
CA GLU A 136 60.24 1.71 -10.42
C GLU A 136 58.99 2.58 -10.26
N VAL A 137 59.20 3.88 -10.40
CA VAL A 137 58.13 4.87 -10.47
C VAL A 137 57.90 5.25 -11.94
N GLY A 138 56.71 4.92 -12.42
CA GLY A 138 56.20 5.29 -13.74
C GLY A 138 55.82 6.77 -13.83
N LEU A 139 54.81 7.08 -14.66
CA LEU A 139 54.37 8.45 -15.00
C LEU A 139 53.95 9.32 -13.80
N HIS A 140 53.69 8.73 -12.64
CA HIS A 140 53.32 9.44 -11.43
C HIS A 140 54.56 9.74 -10.60
N ARG A 141 54.91 11.02 -10.46
CA ARG A 141 56.13 11.52 -9.81
C ARG A 141 56.20 11.31 -8.29
N VAL A 142 55.56 10.29 -7.72
CA VAL A 142 55.63 9.95 -6.29
C VAL A 142 55.50 8.44 -6.15
N GLY A 143 56.53 7.77 -5.62
CA GLY A 143 56.44 6.41 -5.12
C GLY A 143 56.64 6.38 -3.60
N SER A 144 56.10 5.35 -2.96
CA SER A 144 56.34 5.04 -1.56
C SER A 144 56.77 3.59 -1.40
N LEU A 145 57.69 3.36 -0.46
CA LEU A 145 58.12 2.05 -0.02
C LEU A 145 57.97 2.01 1.49
N GLY A 146 57.18 1.05 1.97
CA GLY A 146 57.01 0.77 3.39
C GLY A 146 58.22 0.04 3.98
N PRO A 147 58.19 -0.26 5.30
CA PRO A 147 59.28 -0.98 5.94
C PRO A 147 59.46 -2.37 5.33
N VAL A 148 60.72 -2.76 5.12
CA VAL A 148 61.08 -4.06 4.55
C VAL A 148 61.42 -5.03 5.68
N PHE A 149 60.86 -6.24 5.63
CA PHE A 149 61.13 -7.29 6.61
C PHE A 149 61.76 -8.49 5.91
N VAL A 150 62.80 -9.06 6.50
CA VAL A 150 63.35 -10.36 6.10
C VAL A 150 63.41 -11.24 7.33
N ALA A 151 62.70 -12.36 7.30
CA ALA A 151 62.64 -13.32 8.39
C ALA A 151 62.11 -14.68 7.90
N PRO A 152 62.25 -15.76 8.69
CA PRO A 152 61.62 -17.04 8.37
C PRO A 152 60.09 -16.94 8.38
N TRP A 153 59.41 -17.86 7.66
CA TRP A 153 57.95 -17.84 7.54
C TRP A 153 57.24 -17.84 8.90
N ARG A 154 57.78 -18.54 9.91
CA ARG A 154 57.19 -18.63 11.25
C ARG A 154 56.92 -17.24 11.85
N ASP A 155 57.83 -16.28 11.64
CA ASP A 155 57.79 -14.95 12.25
C ASP A 155 56.93 -13.99 11.42
N LEU A 156 56.91 -14.15 10.09
CA LEU A 156 56.14 -13.31 9.18
C LEU A 156 54.69 -13.77 9.01
N SER A 157 54.41 -15.05 9.23
CA SER A 157 53.14 -15.69 8.89
C SER A 157 51.92 -14.95 9.45
N ALA A 158 51.95 -14.54 10.72
CA ALA A 158 50.83 -13.83 11.37
C ALA A 158 50.52 -12.48 10.71
N ALA A 159 51.56 -11.69 10.39
CA ALA A 159 51.40 -10.39 9.75
C ALA A 159 50.94 -10.51 8.29
N VAL A 160 51.56 -11.43 7.55
CA VAL A 160 51.20 -11.72 6.14
C VAL A 160 49.77 -12.25 6.03
N LEU A 161 49.40 -13.21 6.87
CA LEU A 161 48.04 -13.77 6.87
C LEU A 161 47.01 -12.70 7.20
N ARG A 162 47.23 -11.87 8.24
CA ARG A 162 46.33 -10.77 8.57
C ARG A 162 46.11 -9.82 7.39
N GLN A 163 47.19 -9.39 6.73
CA GLN A 163 47.07 -8.50 5.58
C GLN A 163 46.30 -9.17 4.44
N ARG A 164 46.60 -10.43 4.13
CA ARG A 164 45.85 -11.22 3.15
C ARG A 164 44.36 -11.33 3.50
N LEU A 165 44.00 -11.58 4.76
CA LEU A 165 42.59 -11.64 5.18
C LEU A 165 41.84 -10.37 4.80
N PHE A 166 42.40 -9.20 5.11
CA PHE A 166 41.78 -7.92 4.80
C PHE A 166 41.70 -7.66 3.29
N GLU A 167 42.75 -7.97 2.54
CA GLU A 167 42.86 -7.66 1.11
C GLU A 167 42.13 -8.67 0.20
N SER A 168 42.17 -9.96 0.51
CA SER A 168 41.64 -11.04 -0.34
C SER A 168 40.29 -11.58 0.12
N THR A 169 39.92 -11.43 1.40
CA THR A 169 38.66 -11.98 1.93
C THR A 169 37.67 -10.88 2.31
N VAL A 170 38.07 -9.97 3.21
CA VAL A 170 37.17 -8.92 3.72
C VAL A 170 36.81 -7.92 2.61
N ARG A 171 37.78 -7.47 1.82
CA ARG A 171 37.55 -6.49 0.76
C ARG A 171 36.58 -6.98 -0.32
N PRO A 172 36.72 -8.18 -0.93
CA PRO A 172 35.71 -8.69 -1.87
C PRO A 172 34.33 -8.90 -1.24
N ALA A 173 34.25 -9.35 0.02
CA ALA A 173 32.98 -9.50 0.72
C ALA A 173 32.27 -8.14 0.92
N MET A 174 33.02 -7.10 1.28
CA MET A 174 32.50 -5.72 1.36
C MET A 174 32.00 -5.22 0.01
N LEU A 175 32.73 -5.50 -1.10
CA LEU A 175 32.25 -5.15 -2.44
C LEU A 175 30.91 -5.85 -2.74
N GLY A 176 30.81 -7.15 -2.48
CA GLY A 176 29.56 -7.90 -2.68
C GLY A 176 28.39 -7.30 -1.91
N ALA A 177 28.63 -6.92 -0.64
CA ALA A 177 27.64 -6.23 0.17
C ALA A 177 27.27 -4.85 -0.40
N LEU A 178 28.25 -4.04 -0.83
CA LEU A 178 28.00 -2.73 -1.43
C LEU A 178 27.22 -2.81 -2.74
N LEU A 179 27.54 -3.77 -3.61
CA LEU A 179 26.80 -4.01 -4.85
C LEU A 179 25.36 -4.42 -4.55
N PHE A 180 25.15 -5.29 -3.57
CA PHE A 180 23.80 -5.65 -3.11
C PHE A 180 23.03 -4.42 -2.61
N LEU A 181 23.64 -3.58 -1.76
CA LEU A 181 23.02 -2.35 -1.28
C LEU A 181 22.74 -1.34 -2.40
N ALA A 182 23.63 -1.25 -3.40
CA ALA A 182 23.41 -0.43 -4.58
C ALA A 182 22.20 -0.91 -5.39
N VAL A 183 22.07 -2.21 -5.65
CA VAL A 183 20.89 -2.80 -6.31
C VAL A 183 19.62 -2.55 -5.52
N MET A 184 19.65 -2.77 -4.20
CA MET A 184 18.52 -2.47 -3.32
C MET A 184 18.12 -0.99 -3.35
N SER A 185 19.10 -0.08 -3.41
CA SER A 185 18.82 1.36 -3.51
C SER A 185 18.11 1.73 -4.82
N VAL A 186 18.46 1.09 -5.94
CA VAL A 186 17.75 1.25 -7.22
C VAL A 186 16.35 0.65 -7.13
N GLY A 187 16.20 -0.51 -6.47
CA GLY A 187 14.89 -1.10 -6.18
C GLY A 187 13.98 -0.14 -5.42
N PHE A 188 14.49 0.58 -4.42
CA PHE A 188 13.73 1.60 -3.70
C PHE A 188 13.32 2.78 -4.59
N VAL A 189 14.19 3.24 -5.50
CA VAL A 189 13.83 4.27 -6.48
C VAL A 189 12.68 3.80 -7.37
N ALA A 190 12.72 2.55 -7.84
CA ALA A 190 11.68 1.98 -8.69
C ALA A 190 10.34 1.80 -7.96
N LEU A 191 10.37 1.34 -6.71
CA LEU A 191 9.19 1.13 -5.89
C LEU A 191 8.59 2.43 -5.35
N ARG A 192 9.41 3.46 -5.13
CA ARG A 192 8.98 4.76 -4.56
C ARG A 192 9.61 5.94 -5.30
N PRO A 193 9.21 6.20 -6.57
CA PRO A 193 9.80 7.24 -7.40
C PRO A 193 9.48 8.68 -6.93
N LYS A 194 8.58 8.86 -5.95
CA LYS A 194 8.24 10.17 -5.37
C LYS A 194 9.19 10.59 -4.23
N ASP A 195 9.90 9.65 -3.64
CA ASP A 195 10.76 9.90 -2.49
C ASP A 195 12.18 10.25 -2.96
N ASP A 196 12.49 11.55 -2.96
CA ASP A 196 13.77 12.09 -3.46
C ASP A 196 15.00 11.49 -2.76
N ILE A 197 14.87 11.07 -1.49
CA ILE A 197 15.99 10.52 -0.71
C ILE A 197 16.61 9.27 -1.35
N TYR A 198 15.83 8.48 -2.08
CA TYR A 198 16.33 7.25 -2.71
C TYR A 198 17.22 7.52 -3.92
N TYR A 199 16.96 8.60 -4.65
CA TYR A 199 17.84 9.03 -5.73
C TYR A 199 19.22 9.42 -5.18
N TRP A 200 19.24 10.13 -4.06
CA TRP A 200 20.47 10.50 -3.38
C TRP A 200 21.19 9.29 -2.76
N LEU A 201 20.44 8.30 -2.24
CA LEU A 201 20.99 7.04 -1.74
C LEU A 201 21.65 6.24 -2.89
N ALA A 202 20.94 6.04 -4.00
CA ALA A 202 21.47 5.33 -5.16
C ALA A 202 22.66 6.08 -5.79
N GLY A 203 22.56 7.41 -5.89
CA GLY A 203 23.64 8.29 -6.34
C GLY A 203 24.87 8.25 -5.44
N THR A 204 24.75 7.81 -4.19
CA THR A 204 25.88 7.60 -3.28
C THR A 204 26.44 6.18 -3.40
N MET A 205 25.57 5.16 -3.39
CA MET A 205 25.96 3.75 -3.36
C MET A 205 26.61 3.28 -4.66
N ILE A 206 26.07 3.69 -5.81
CA ILE A 206 26.55 3.23 -7.12
C ILE A 206 27.99 3.70 -7.40
N PRO A 207 28.33 5.00 -7.28
CA PRO A 207 29.71 5.45 -7.47
C PRO A 207 30.68 4.77 -6.51
N TYR A 208 30.29 4.62 -5.24
CA TYR A 208 31.15 4.00 -4.25
C TYR A 208 31.43 2.52 -4.58
N ALA A 209 30.40 1.76 -4.97
CA ALA A 209 30.55 0.37 -5.40
C ALA A 209 31.41 0.25 -6.67
N MET A 210 31.28 1.20 -7.62
CA MET A 210 32.11 1.26 -8.82
C MET A 210 33.59 1.55 -8.50
N THR A 211 33.87 2.44 -7.56
CA THR A 211 35.25 2.70 -7.11
C THR A 211 35.88 1.46 -6.45
N GLU A 212 35.13 0.73 -5.63
CA GLU A 212 35.62 -0.52 -5.05
C GLU A 212 35.81 -1.62 -6.10
N LEU A 213 34.96 -1.67 -7.15
CA LEU A 213 35.10 -2.60 -8.26
C LEU A 213 36.40 -2.35 -9.05
N GLY A 214 36.76 -1.08 -9.29
CA GLY A 214 38.04 -0.70 -9.89
C GLY A 214 39.22 -1.31 -9.14
N LEU A 215 39.20 -1.27 -7.81
CA LEU A 215 40.29 -1.77 -6.98
C LEU A 215 40.46 -3.31 -7.02
N ILE A 216 39.46 -4.05 -7.51
CA ILE A 216 39.50 -5.52 -7.69
C ILE A 216 40.00 -5.91 -9.09
N THR A 217 40.18 -4.98 -10.02
CA THR A 217 40.72 -5.26 -11.37
C THR A 217 42.12 -5.90 -11.36
N ALA A 218 42.85 -5.83 -10.24
CA ALA A 218 44.09 -6.60 -10.02
C ALA A 218 43.89 -8.13 -10.13
N TYR A 219 42.68 -8.62 -9.86
CA TYR A 219 42.30 -10.03 -9.97
C TYR A 219 41.67 -10.37 -11.33
N VAL A 220 41.33 -9.38 -12.15
CA VAL A 220 40.66 -9.55 -13.46
C VAL A 220 41.41 -8.72 -14.51
N PRO A 221 42.46 -9.31 -15.15
CA PRO A 221 43.37 -8.57 -16.04
C PRO A 221 42.69 -7.85 -17.22
N SER A 222 41.54 -8.34 -17.70
CA SER A 222 40.79 -7.72 -18.79
C SER A 222 40.18 -6.35 -18.41
N LEU A 223 39.94 -6.11 -17.12
CA LEU A 223 39.37 -4.86 -16.62
C LEU A 223 40.43 -3.82 -16.24
N SER A 224 41.73 -4.14 -16.34
CA SER A 224 42.80 -3.24 -15.92
C SER A 224 42.94 -1.98 -16.80
N GLN A 225 42.34 -1.95 -17.99
CA GLN A 225 42.40 -0.80 -18.91
C GLN A 225 41.44 0.33 -18.53
N ILE A 226 40.44 0.03 -17.70
CA ILE A 226 39.40 0.97 -17.28
C ILE A 226 39.48 1.32 -15.80
N ASP A 227 40.62 1.01 -15.17
CA ASP A 227 40.81 1.08 -13.73
C ASP A 227 40.87 2.53 -13.20
N ASP A 228 41.64 3.39 -13.85
CA ASP A 228 41.76 4.81 -13.46
C ASP A 228 40.41 5.54 -13.59
N GLN A 229 39.59 5.10 -14.53
CA GLN A 229 38.24 5.59 -14.76
C GLN A 229 37.35 5.27 -13.55
N PHE A 230 37.41 4.07 -12.98
CA PHE A 230 36.68 3.72 -11.75
C PHE A 230 37.11 4.53 -10.52
N PHE A 231 38.34 5.01 -10.49
CA PHE A 231 38.79 5.88 -9.41
C PHE A 231 38.23 7.30 -9.55
N ALA A 232 38.20 7.84 -10.77
CA ALA A 232 37.64 9.16 -11.07
C ALA A 232 36.17 9.31 -10.65
N VAL A 233 35.47 8.18 -10.55
CA VAL A 233 34.06 8.08 -10.14
C VAL A 233 33.79 8.52 -8.70
N SER A 234 34.78 8.37 -7.81
CA SER A 234 34.61 8.54 -6.37
C SER A 234 34.24 9.97 -5.92
N GLY A 235 34.74 10.99 -6.63
CA GLY A 235 34.58 12.40 -6.24
C GLY A 235 33.14 12.91 -6.27
N ILE A 236 32.29 12.40 -7.18
CA ILE A 236 30.89 12.85 -7.29
C ILE A 236 29.97 12.01 -6.41
N GLY A 237 30.30 10.74 -6.14
CA GLY A 237 29.64 9.95 -5.11
C GLY A 237 29.66 10.67 -3.75
N ALA A 238 30.77 11.32 -3.41
CA ALA A 238 30.88 12.14 -2.20
C ALA A 238 29.93 13.35 -2.19
N LEU A 239 29.65 13.98 -3.33
CA LEU A 239 28.68 15.09 -3.41
C LEU A 239 27.25 14.62 -3.16
N GLN A 240 26.93 13.41 -3.62
CA GLN A 240 25.60 12.82 -3.45
C GLN A 240 25.31 12.51 -1.97
N VAL A 241 26.34 12.22 -1.17
CA VAL A 241 26.23 12.10 0.30
C VAL A 241 25.66 13.38 0.91
N ILE A 242 26.05 14.56 0.43
CA ILE A 242 25.54 15.84 0.97
C ILE A 242 24.03 15.97 0.72
N GLY A 243 23.58 15.67 -0.50
CA GLY A 243 22.14 15.67 -0.81
C GLY A 243 21.36 14.63 -0.01
N LEU A 244 21.96 13.46 0.23
CA LEU A 244 21.39 12.41 1.09
C LEU A 244 21.27 12.87 2.55
N LEU A 245 22.31 13.51 3.08
CA LEU A 245 22.34 14.07 4.43
C LEU A 245 21.33 15.20 4.61
N LEU A 246 21.18 16.09 3.63
CA LEU A 246 20.13 17.12 3.60
C LEU A 246 18.72 16.50 3.53
N GLY A 247 18.57 15.38 2.82
CA GLY A 247 17.34 14.60 2.78
C GLY A 247 16.91 14.05 4.15
N PHE A 248 17.84 13.79 5.07
CA PHE A 248 17.51 13.40 6.45
C PHE A 248 17.04 14.56 7.33
N LYS A 249 17.30 15.82 6.93
CA LYS A 249 16.76 17.04 7.57
C LYS A 249 15.41 17.47 6.97
N ASP A 250 14.76 16.62 6.17
CA ASP A 250 13.53 16.94 5.45
C ASP A 250 13.67 18.16 4.51
N ARG A 251 14.91 18.44 4.07
CA ARG A 251 15.25 19.46 3.07
C ARG A 251 16.02 18.84 1.90
N PRO A 252 15.52 17.75 1.28
CA PRO A 252 16.21 17.16 0.14
C PRO A 252 16.31 18.19 -0.99
N PRO A 253 17.48 18.35 -1.61
CA PRO A 253 17.56 19.10 -2.85
C PRO A 253 16.74 18.36 -3.92
N PRO A 254 16.14 19.09 -4.88
CA PRO A 254 15.30 18.47 -5.91
C PRO A 254 16.05 17.38 -6.66
N ARG A 255 15.40 16.23 -6.92
CA ARG A 255 16.03 15.09 -7.62
C ARG A 255 16.69 15.42 -8.96
N ARG A 256 16.25 16.50 -9.64
CA ARG A 256 16.89 17.01 -10.86
C ARG A 256 18.36 17.38 -10.65
N ILE A 257 18.73 17.86 -9.45
CA ILE A 257 20.12 18.14 -9.09
C ILE A 257 20.89 16.83 -8.98
N SER A 258 20.35 15.82 -8.29
CA SER A 258 20.99 14.49 -8.19
C SER A 258 21.25 13.90 -9.58
N ILE A 259 20.26 13.96 -10.47
CA ILE A 259 20.38 13.52 -11.87
C ILE A 259 21.41 14.37 -12.63
N ALA A 260 21.38 15.69 -12.50
CA ALA A 260 22.34 16.57 -13.16
C ALA A 260 23.78 16.28 -12.71
N LEU A 261 24.00 16.09 -11.42
CA LEU A 261 25.29 15.69 -10.86
C LEU A 261 25.73 14.31 -11.38
N PHE A 262 24.80 13.37 -11.51
CA PHE A 262 25.06 12.06 -12.11
C PHE A 262 25.40 12.15 -13.61
N LEU A 263 24.77 13.05 -14.36
CA LEU A 263 25.09 13.26 -15.78
C LEU A 263 26.43 13.98 -15.96
N ILE A 264 26.72 14.99 -15.14
CA ILE A 264 28.05 15.63 -15.07
C ILE A 264 29.11 14.57 -14.76
N TYR A 265 28.80 13.65 -13.85
CA TYR A 265 29.62 12.49 -13.53
C TYR A 265 29.88 11.58 -14.72
N LEU A 266 28.83 11.18 -15.43
CA LEU A 266 28.96 10.33 -16.61
C LEU A 266 29.81 11.02 -17.70
N GLY A 267 29.62 12.32 -17.88
CA GLY A 267 30.41 13.14 -18.81
C GLY A 267 31.89 13.23 -18.43
N LEU A 268 32.20 13.51 -17.16
CA LEU A 268 33.58 13.54 -16.64
C LEU A 268 34.24 12.16 -16.77
N LEU A 269 33.53 11.09 -16.44
CA LEU A 269 34.00 9.72 -16.59
C LEU A 269 34.34 9.41 -18.04
N VAL A 270 33.47 9.74 -19.00
CA VAL A 270 33.75 9.57 -20.43
C VAL A 270 34.94 10.43 -20.88
N ALA A 271 35.07 11.65 -20.37
CA ALA A 271 36.19 12.52 -20.68
C ALA A 271 37.54 11.95 -20.20
N THR A 272 37.57 11.16 -19.12
CA THR A 272 38.81 10.54 -18.64
C THR A 272 39.48 9.60 -19.65
N PHE A 273 38.73 9.03 -20.62
CA PHE A 273 39.30 8.22 -21.70
C PHE A 273 40.23 9.01 -22.65
N TRP A 274 40.09 10.34 -22.68
CA TRP A 274 40.84 11.23 -23.57
C TRP A 274 41.86 12.10 -22.83
N LEU A 275 41.89 12.03 -21.50
CA LEU A 275 42.78 12.80 -20.65
C LEU A 275 44.03 11.98 -20.30
N SER A 276 45.18 12.66 -20.16
CA SER A 276 46.37 11.99 -19.63
C SER A 276 46.15 11.55 -18.18
N GLN A 277 46.74 10.42 -17.79
CA GLN A 277 46.54 9.86 -16.44
C GLN A 277 46.90 10.84 -15.32
N GLY A 278 47.94 11.66 -15.51
CA GLY A 278 48.31 12.69 -14.53
C GLY A 278 47.26 13.79 -14.36
N VAL A 279 46.43 14.07 -15.37
CA VAL A 279 45.32 15.03 -15.26
C VAL A 279 44.13 14.41 -14.53
N VAL A 280 43.74 13.18 -14.88
CA VAL A 280 42.64 12.45 -14.23
C VAL A 280 42.83 12.39 -12.71
N VAL A 281 44.05 12.08 -12.28
CA VAL A 281 44.40 11.92 -10.86
C VAL A 281 44.35 13.24 -10.10
N ARG A 282 44.87 14.32 -10.69
CA ARG A 282 44.84 15.66 -10.08
C ARG A 282 43.41 16.19 -9.95
N VAL A 283 42.59 16.00 -10.98
CA VAL A 283 41.16 16.37 -10.96
C VAL A 283 40.42 15.58 -9.87
N THR A 284 40.65 14.28 -9.79
CA THR A 284 40.01 13.42 -8.78
C THR A 284 40.41 13.81 -7.36
N LEU A 285 41.70 14.03 -7.10
CA LEU A 285 42.19 14.45 -5.79
C LEU A 285 41.65 15.83 -5.38
N ALA A 286 41.60 16.79 -6.31
CA ALA A 286 41.02 18.10 -6.09
C ALA A 286 39.52 18.01 -5.76
N MET A 287 38.76 17.15 -6.45
CA MET A 287 37.35 16.91 -6.14
C MET A 287 37.17 16.29 -4.76
N VAL A 288 37.93 15.24 -4.41
CA VAL A 288 37.85 14.62 -3.08
C VAL A 288 38.14 15.65 -1.97
N LEU A 289 39.16 16.49 -2.14
CA LEU A 289 39.51 17.53 -1.17
C LEU A 289 38.43 18.63 -1.08
N MET A 290 37.88 19.06 -2.21
CA MET A 290 36.77 20.02 -2.24
C MET A 290 35.48 19.46 -1.63
N MET A 291 35.30 18.14 -1.61
CA MET A 291 34.12 17.46 -1.05
C MET A 291 34.23 17.22 0.45
N THR A 292 35.44 17.14 1.00
CA THR A 292 35.66 17.00 2.45
C THR A 292 35.27 18.25 3.25
N LEU A 293 35.44 19.44 2.67
CA LEU A 293 35.13 20.71 3.33
C LEU A 293 33.62 20.89 3.61
N PRO A 294 32.71 20.70 2.64
CA PRO A 294 31.27 20.82 2.88
C PRO A 294 30.71 19.77 3.84
N GLY A 295 31.25 18.54 3.87
CA GLY A 295 30.83 17.53 4.84
C GLY A 295 31.24 17.90 6.28
N ALA A 296 32.39 18.55 6.47
CA ALA A 296 32.79 19.10 7.75
C ALA A 296 31.91 20.29 8.17
N VAL A 297 31.56 21.18 7.22
CA VAL A 297 30.60 22.28 7.45
C VAL A 297 29.19 21.75 7.77
N PHE A 298 28.77 20.65 7.13
CA PHE A 298 27.53 19.96 7.48
C PHE A 298 27.57 19.45 8.92
N LEU A 299 28.68 18.86 9.34
CA LEU A 299 28.91 18.38 10.71
C LEU A 299 28.78 19.50 11.77
N VAL A 300 29.31 20.69 11.46
CA VAL A 300 29.20 21.88 12.32
C VAL A 300 27.76 22.40 12.37
N SER A 301 27.09 22.54 11.22
CA SER A 301 25.69 22.97 11.15
C SER A 301 24.69 21.93 11.69
N PHE A 302 25.12 20.70 11.89
CA PHE A 302 24.33 19.61 12.47
C PHE A 302 24.19 19.70 14.00
N GLY A 303 25.24 20.15 14.69
CA GLY A 303 25.24 20.30 16.15
C GLY A 303 24.28 21.36 16.69
N PHE A 304 23.90 22.35 15.87
CA PHE A 304 23.10 23.50 16.32
C PHE A 304 21.57 23.33 16.16
N GLU A 305 21.09 22.38 15.34
CA GLU A 305 19.66 22.28 14.97
C GLU A 305 18.96 20.98 15.44
N SER A 306 19.59 20.17 16.29
CA SER A 306 19.08 18.83 16.64
C SER A 306 17.80 18.87 17.50
N GLN A 307 16.67 18.42 16.95
CA GLN A 307 15.39 18.28 17.66
C GLN A 307 15.42 17.13 18.71
N PRO A 308 14.69 17.25 19.84
CA PRO A 308 14.74 16.28 20.94
C PRO A 308 14.49 14.81 20.53
N GLY A 309 13.56 14.57 19.59
CA GLY A 309 13.19 13.22 19.14
C GLY A 309 14.15 12.56 18.14
N ARG A 310 15.12 13.30 17.59
CA ARG A 310 16.05 12.78 16.56
C ARG A 310 17.49 12.63 17.06
N ARG A 311 17.76 13.03 18.31
CA ARG A 311 19.11 13.13 18.92
C ARG A 311 19.99 11.88 18.75
N LEU A 312 19.46 10.67 18.97
CA LEU A 312 20.28 9.45 18.91
C LEU A 312 20.72 9.10 17.49
N ARG A 313 19.78 9.12 16.53
CA ARG A 313 20.07 8.93 15.10
C ARG A 313 21.04 9.99 14.61
N ASP A 314 20.78 11.23 15.03
CA ASP A 314 21.54 12.38 14.61
C ASP A 314 22.98 12.30 15.15
N ALA A 315 23.16 11.98 16.43
CA ALA A 315 24.47 11.72 17.03
C ALA A 315 25.21 10.57 16.32
N ALA A 316 24.51 9.48 15.96
CA ALA A 316 25.11 8.36 15.24
C ALA A 316 25.65 8.77 13.86
N LEU A 317 24.91 9.60 13.11
CA LEU A 317 25.37 10.16 11.83
C LEU A 317 26.58 11.07 12.03
N ALA A 318 26.55 11.95 13.03
CA ALA A 318 27.67 12.85 13.33
C ALA A 318 28.95 12.08 13.68
N VAL A 319 28.85 11.07 14.56
CA VAL A 319 29.99 10.21 14.92
C VAL A 319 30.50 9.46 13.70
N SER A 320 29.62 8.91 12.87
CA SER A 320 30.02 8.18 11.66
C SER A 320 30.74 9.08 10.65
N LEU A 321 30.32 10.35 10.52
CA LEU A 321 31.00 11.33 9.68
C LEU A 321 32.35 11.77 10.28
N ILE A 322 32.45 11.95 11.60
CA ILE A 322 33.72 12.24 12.28
C ILE A 322 34.72 11.09 12.03
N MET A 323 34.27 9.85 12.21
CA MET A 323 35.09 8.67 11.92
C MET A 323 35.51 8.65 10.45
N TYR A 324 34.60 8.97 9.53
CA TYR A 324 34.91 9.05 8.09
C TYR A 324 36.03 10.07 7.80
N PHE A 325 35.94 11.27 8.38
CA PHE A 325 37.00 12.28 8.27
C PHE A 325 38.31 11.85 8.93
N ALA A 326 38.24 11.26 10.12
CA ALA A 326 39.41 10.73 10.80
C ALA A 326 40.10 9.64 9.97
N GLY A 327 39.33 8.80 9.27
CA GLY A 327 39.84 7.81 8.32
C GLY A 327 40.57 8.45 7.13
N ILE A 328 40.00 9.52 6.54
CA ILE A 328 40.68 10.28 5.47
C ILE A 328 42.00 10.85 5.98
N VAL A 329 41.99 11.52 7.13
CA VAL A 329 43.19 12.14 7.72
C VAL A 329 44.23 11.08 8.05
N HIS A 330 43.83 9.97 8.67
CA HIS A 330 44.71 8.85 8.99
C HIS A 330 45.39 8.29 7.73
N ASP A 331 44.61 8.00 6.70
CA ASP A 331 45.14 7.45 5.45
C ASP A 331 46.00 8.46 4.68
N PHE A 332 45.69 9.75 4.82
CA PHE A 332 46.52 10.84 4.30
C PHE A 332 47.84 10.99 5.08
N LEU A 333 47.82 10.83 6.40
CA LEU A 333 49.01 10.82 7.25
C LEU A 333 49.90 9.60 6.99
N LEU A 334 49.30 8.42 6.80
CA LEU A 334 50.00 7.23 6.31
C LEU A 334 50.68 7.53 4.97
N LYS A 335 49.95 8.15 4.03
CA LYS A 335 50.51 8.55 2.74
C LYS A 335 51.65 9.56 2.88
N LEU A 336 51.60 10.43 3.88
CA LEU A 336 52.66 11.40 4.20
C LEU A 336 53.85 10.78 4.95
N GLY A 337 53.79 9.50 5.32
CA GLY A 337 54.88 8.81 5.99
C GLY A 337 55.02 9.13 7.48
N PHE A 338 53.98 9.67 8.11
CA PHE A 338 53.96 9.92 9.57
C PHE A 338 53.75 8.64 10.39
N HIS A 339 53.36 7.53 9.76
CA HIS A 339 53.18 6.22 10.38
C HIS A 339 53.84 5.12 9.54
N ASP A 340 54.63 4.27 10.20
CA ASP A 340 55.45 3.23 9.55
C ASP A 340 54.63 2.01 9.06
N GLN A 341 53.43 1.79 9.62
CA GLN A 341 52.58 0.64 9.34
C GLN A 341 51.11 1.04 9.44
N GLY A 342 50.28 0.56 8.52
CA GLY A 342 48.84 0.75 8.63
C GLY A 342 48.06 0.23 7.45
N ILE A 343 46.90 -0.35 7.73
CA ILE A 343 45.89 -0.63 6.73
C ILE A 343 45.18 0.70 6.42
N TYR A 344 44.89 0.99 5.16
CA TYR A 344 44.04 2.12 4.79
C TYR A 344 42.64 1.97 5.41
N VAL A 345 42.36 2.73 6.47
CA VAL A 345 41.16 2.60 7.31
C VAL A 345 39.96 3.30 6.67
N PHE A 346 40.19 4.32 5.83
CA PHE A 346 39.13 5.11 5.18
C PHE A 346 38.06 4.24 4.54
N ARG A 347 38.49 3.18 3.86
CA ARG A 347 37.61 2.24 3.15
C ARG A 347 36.64 1.51 4.08
N TYR A 348 37.15 1.00 5.20
CA TYR A 348 36.35 0.25 6.16
C TYR A 348 35.35 1.17 6.86
N VAL A 349 35.78 2.39 7.21
CA VAL A 349 34.90 3.38 7.84
C VAL A 349 33.82 3.84 6.87
N SER A 350 34.16 4.06 5.60
CA SER A 350 33.21 4.42 4.55
C SER A 350 32.16 3.33 4.34
N PHE A 351 32.57 2.07 4.32
CA PHE A 351 31.64 0.94 4.24
C PHE A 351 30.67 0.91 5.43
N VAL A 352 31.18 1.03 6.66
CA VAL A 352 30.35 1.06 7.87
C VAL A 352 29.38 2.24 7.85
N LEU A 353 29.84 3.42 7.42
CA LEU A 353 29.00 4.61 7.25
C LEU A 353 27.86 4.34 6.25
N LEU A 354 28.17 3.76 5.08
CA LEU A 354 27.18 3.48 4.04
C LEU A 354 26.15 2.43 4.48
N VAL A 355 26.59 1.37 5.16
CA VAL A 355 25.69 0.37 5.76
C VAL A 355 24.81 1.04 6.83
N GLY A 356 25.38 1.90 7.67
CA GLY A 356 24.64 2.64 8.69
C GLY A 356 23.59 3.59 8.09
N ILE A 357 23.97 4.35 7.07
CA ILE A 357 23.06 5.22 6.32
C ILE A 357 21.91 4.39 5.70
N PHE A 358 22.23 3.26 5.06
CA PHE A 358 21.23 2.38 4.49
C PHE A 358 20.27 1.84 5.56
N ALA A 359 20.80 1.38 6.71
CA ALA A 359 19.99 0.91 7.83
C ALA A 359 19.07 2.01 8.39
N ILE A 360 19.55 3.26 8.46
CA ILE A 360 18.72 4.42 8.85
C ILE A 360 17.59 4.65 7.85
N VAL A 361 17.85 4.57 6.54
CA VAL A 361 16.81 4.68 5.50
C VAL A 361 15.78 3.56 5.63
N VAL A 362 16.22 2.32 5.82
CA VAL A 362 15.32 1.17 6.01
C VAL A 362 14.47 1.37 7.26
N LYS A 363 15.06 1.76 8.39
CA LYS A 363 14.33 2.03 9.63
C LYS A 363 13.31 3.16 9.48
N ARG A 364 13.65 4.21 8.73
CA ARG A 364 12.71 5.28 8.38
C ARG A 364 11.50 4.72 7.63
N GLN A 365 11.71 3.76 6.73
CA GLN A 365 10.60 3.16 5.96
C GLN A 365 9.70 2.27 6.79
N SER A 366 10.25 1.49 7.72
CA SER A 366 9.45 0.73 8.67
C SER A 366 8.54 1.66 9.48
N GLY A 367 9.05 2.79 9.97
CA GLY A 367 8.23 3.77 10.71
C GLY A 367 7.09 4.38 9.87
N ILE A 368 7.34 4.68 8.60
CA ILE A 368 6.27 5.18 7.69
C ILE A 368 5.20 4.11 7.45
N ALA A 369 5.60 2.84 7.35
CA ALA A 369 4.65 1.73 7.20
C ALA A 369 3.78 1.56 8.46
N ASP A 370 4.40 1.61 9.64
CA ASP A 370 3.69 1.54 10.92
C ASP A 370 2.68 2.69 11.09
N GLU A 371 3.06 3.92 10.71
CA GLU A 371 2.15 5.07 10.72
C GLU A 371 0.97 4.92 9.74
N LEU A 372 1.22 4.33 8.57
CA LEU A 372 0.16 4.06 7.58
C LEU A 372 -0.82 3.01 8.10
N ASP A 373 -0.31 1.94 8.71
CA ASP A 373 -1.13 0.89 9.31
C ASP A 373 -1.96 1.43 10.47
N ALA A 374 -1.36 2.24 11.35
CA ALA A 374 -2.08 2.92 12.43
C ALA A 374 -3.16 3.88 11.90
N SER A 375 -2.89 4.59 10.80
CA SER A 375 -3.89 5.46 10.15
C SER A 375 -5.03 4.66 9.54
N ASN A 376 -4.73 3.54 8.86
CA ASN A 376 -5.73 2.64 8.30
C ASN A 376 -6.62 2.01 9.38
N GLU A 377 -6.05 1.61 10.52
CA GLU A 377 -6.83 1.13 11.65
C GLU A 377 -7.76 2.22 12.21
N ARG A 378 -7.26 3.46 12.38
CA ARG A 378 -8.11 4.59 12.81
C ARG A 378 -9.25 4.86 11.84
N LEU A 379 -9.00 4.78 10.53
CA LEU A 379 -10.04 4.94 9.51
C LEU A 379 -11.07 3.82 9.57
N ARG A 380 -10.64 2.57 9.74
CA ARG A 380 -11.54 1.42 9.89
C ARG A 380 -12.41 1.52 11.14
N LEU A 381 -11.87 2.00 12.25
CA LEU A 381 -12.63 2.23 13.48
C LEU A 381 -13.70 3.31 13.27
N ARG A 382 -13.32 4.46 12.69
CA ARG A 382 -14.29 5.53 12.37
C ARG A 382 -15.38 5.07 11.40
N LEU A 383 -15.02 4.25 10.41
CA LEU A 383 -16.00 3.71 9.47
C LEU A 383 -17.02 2.83 10.19
N ARG A 384 -16.57 1.94 11.09
CA ARG A 384 -17.47 1.11 11.91
C ARG A 384 -18.36 1.92 12.84
N GLU A 385 -17.83 2.98 13.44
CA GLU A 385 -18.61 3.89 14.29
C GLU A 385 -19.73 4.57 13.47
N GLN A 386 -19.40 5.08 12.27
CA GLN A 386 -20.39 5.68 11.37
C GLN A 386 -21.42 4.67 10.85
N GLU A 387 -21.00 3.44 10.51
CA GLU A 387 -21.91 2.37 10.10
C GLU A 387 -22.89 2.02 11.23
N ALA A 388 -22.42 1.94 12.47
CA ALA A 388 -23.27 1.67 13.63
C ALA A 388 -24.24 2.83 13.93
N GLU A 389 -23.79 4.08 13.82
CA GLU A 389 -24.63 5.26 14.00
C GLU A 389 -25.73 5.32 12.92
N LEU A 390 -25.37 5.07 11.66
CA LEU A 390 -26.30 5.04 10.55
C LEU A 390 -27.33 3.90 10.69
N ALA A 391 -26.88 2.70 11.10
CA ALA A 391 -27.78 1.58 11.36
C ALA A 391 -28.78 1.89 12.49
N ALA A 392 -28.31 2.52 13.57
CA ALA A 392 -29.17 2.96 14.67
C ALA A 392 -30.16 4.06 14.23
N TYR A 393 -29.73 4.99 13.38
CA TYR A 393 -30.59 6.02 12.81
C TYR A 393 -31.71 5.38 11.96
N HIS A 394 -31.36 4.49 11.03
CA HIS A 394 -32.35 3.80 10.18
C HIS A 394 -33.33 2.94 10.99
N HIS A 395 -32.86 2.30 12.06
CA HIS A 395 -33.75 1.56 12.96
C HIS A 395 -34.80 2.48 13.59
N ARG A 396 -34.39 3.61 14.15
CA ARG A 396 -35.31 4.60 14.77
C ARG A 396 -36.25 5.22 13.73
N GLU A 397 -35.74 5.50 12.54
CA GLU A 397 -36.55 6.02 11.43
C GLU A 397 -37.63 5.01 11.03
N SER A 398 -37.25 3.73 10.90
CA SER A 398 -38.20 2.64 10.60
C SER A 398 -39.26 2.49 11.70
N GLU A 399 -38.88 2.51 12.98
CA GLU A 399 -39.82 2.47 14.11
C GLU A 399 -40.79 3.66 14.08
N THR A 400 -40.29 4.86 13.80
CA THR A 400 -41.12 6.07 13.72
C THR A 400 -42.11 5.99 12.55
N LEU A 401 -41.67 5.48 11.40
CA LEU A 401 -42.53 5.28 10.23
C LEU A 401 -43.61 4.22 10.51
N GLN A 402 -43.25 3.12 11.16
CA GLN A 402 -44.21 2.08 11.56
C GLN A 402 -45.24 2.60 12.55
N ALA A 403 -44.82 3.38 13.56
CA ALA A 403 -45.73 3.98 14.54
C ALA A 403 -46.72 4.95 13.87
N ARG A 404 -46.23 5.82 12.98
CA ARG A 404 -47.08 6.74 12.20
C ARG A 404 -48.07 6.01 11.29
N ALA A 405 -47.62 4.94 10.64
CA ALA A 405 -48.50 4.12 9.81
C ALA A 405 -49.61 3.46 10.65
N ALA A 406 -49.28 2.95 11.84
CA ALA A 406 -50.27 2.38 12.76
C ALA A 406 -51.25 3.43 13.32
N GLU A 407 -50.80 4.64 13.63
CA GLU A 407 -51.66 5.75 14.06
C GLU A 407 -52.63 6.18 12.95
N ALA A 408 -52.13 6.37 11.73
CA ALA A 408 -52.96 6.73 10.58
C ALA A 408 -54.05 5.67 10.30
N GLU A 409 -53.70 4.38 10.42
CA GLU A 409 -54.68 3.30 10.25
C GLU A 409 -55.74 3.31 11.37
N ARG A 410 -55.32 3.57 12.62
CA ARG A 410 -56.24 3.69 13.75
C ARG A 410 -57.20 4.87 13.58
N GLU A 411 -56.72 6.01 13.10
CA GLU A 411 -57.55 7.19 12.81
C GLU A 411 -58.55 6.88 11.69
N ARG A 412 -58.09 6.24 10.61
CA ARG A 412 -58.95 5.79 9.50
C ARG A 412 -60.07 4.88 9.98
N ILE A 413 -59.74 3.82 10.74
CA ILE A 413 -60.73 2.90 11.32
C ILE A 413 -61.71 3.65 12.23
N THR A 414 -61.22 4.58 13.05
CA THR A 414 -62.08 5.35 13.98
C THR A 414 -63.06 6.24 13.21
N ALA A 415 -62.61 6.89 12.13
CA ALA A 415 -63.47 7.71 11.27
C ALA A 415 -64.55 6.85 10.58
N ASP A 416 -64.16 5.72 9.98
CA ASP A 416 -65.10 4.78 9.34
C ASP A 416 -66.16 4.27 10.33
N LEU A 417 -65.76 3.96 11.57
CA LEU A 417 -66.68 3.54 12.64
C LEU A 417 -67.60 4.69 13.08
N HIS A 418 -67.07 5.90 13.25
CA HIS A 418 -67.85 7.05 13.72
C HIS A 418 -68.93 7.46 12.71
N ASP A 419 -68.59 7.56 11.42
CA ASP A 419 -69.51 8.03 10.39
C ASP A 419 -70.63 7.02 10.08
N GLY A 420 -70.34 5.72 10.20
CA GLY A 420 -71.33 4.66 10.05
C GLY A 420 -72.22 4.47 11.28
N MET A 421 -71.65 4.42 12.48
CA MET A 421 -72.38 4.01 13.70
C MET A 421 -73.19 5.14 14.35
N ALA A 422 -72.71 6.38 14.30
CA ALA A 422 -73.38 7.50 14.95
C ALA A 422 -74.79 7.76 14.36
N GLY A 423 -74.95 7.59 13.05
CA GLY A 423 -76.24 7.73 12.38
C GLY A 423 -77.24 6.66 12.78
N TYR A 424 -76.81 5.39 12.89
CA TYR A 424 -77.70 4.31 13.31
C TYR A 424 -78.12 4.42 14.78
N LEU A 425 -77.17 4.72 15.67
CA LEU A 425 -77.47 4.89 17.10
C LEU A 425 -78.40 6.07 17.36
N ALA A 426 -78.17 7.21 16.69
CA ALA A 426 -79.06 8.37 16.79
C ALA A 426 -80.50 8.04 16.34
N THR A 427 -80.64 7.25 15.27
CA THR A 427 -81.96 6.87 14.74
C THR A 427 -82.68 5.87 15.67
N ILE A 428 -81.95 4.89 16.22
CA ILE A 428 -82.50 3.93 17.20
C ILE A 428 -82.97 4.64 18.47
N VAL A 429 -82.16 5.57 19.01
CA VAL A 429 -82.54 6.37 20.19
C VAL A 429 -83.81 7.19 19.90
N ALA A 430 -83.84 7.91 18.77
CA ALA A 430 -84.98 8.74 18.39
C ALA A 430 -86.29 7.95 18.17
N LEU A 431 -86.21 6.70 17.69
CA LEU A 431 -87.37 5.81 17.54
C LEU A 431 -87.82 5.18 18.87
N SER A 432 -86.90 4.97 19.82
CA SER A 432 -87.23 4.43 21.15
C SER A 432 -87.91 5.43 22.08
N GLU A 433 -87.70 6.74 21.85
CA GLU A 433 -88.30 7.82 22.65
C GLU A 433 -89.71 8.23 22.18
N ARG A 434 -90.23 7.65 21.08
CA ARG A 434 -91.60 7.89 20.60
C ARG A 434 -92.57 6.87 21.22
N ASP A 435 -93.58 7.36 21.93
CA ASP A 435 -94.58 6.58 22.69
C ASP A 435 -95.56 5.71 21.86
N VAL A 436 -95.31 5.53 20.55
CA VAL A 436 -96.19 4.84 19.58
C VAL A 436 -95.44 3.83 18.70
N SER A 437 -94.14 3.60 18.91
CA SER A 437 -93.37 2.66 18.06
C SER A 437 -93.63 1.21 18.45
N ASP A 438 -94.07 0.41 17.47
CA ASP A 438 -94.18 -1.05 17.59
C ASP A 438 -92.78 -1.61 17.84
N GLY A 439 -92.57 -2.37 18.93
CA GLY A 439 -91.23 -2.84 19.34
C GLY A 439 -90.50 -3.66 18.27
N ALA A 440 -91.23 -4.15 17.27
CA ALA A 440 -90.69 -4.78 16.07
C ALA A 440 -89.85 -3.82 15.20
N GLU A 441 -90.19 -2.54 15.10
CA GLU A 441 -89.52 -1.56 14.25
C GLU A 441 -88.15 -1.17 14.83
N ILE A 442 -88.07 -0.97 16.15
CA ILE A 442 -86.81 -0.76 16.87
C ILE A 442 -85.91 -2.01 16.78
N SER A 443 -86.50 -3.22 16.92
CA SER A 443 -85.75 -4.47 16.81
C SER A 443 -85.15 -4.68 15.42
N ASN A 444 -85.89 -4.34 14.36
CA ASN A 444 -85.40 -4.45 12.99
C ASN A 444 -84.29 -3.44 12.71
N LEU A 445 -84.44 -2.18 13.13
CA LEU A 445 -83.38 -1.18 12.94
C LEU A 445 -82.10 -1.52 13.73
N ALA A 446 -82.24 -2.09 14.92
CA ALA A 446 -81.09 -2.59 15.70
C ALA A 446 -80.41 -3.80 15.03
N LYS A 447 -81.18 -4.70 14.39
CA LYS A 447 -80.63 -5.81 13.60
C LYS A 447 -79.91 -5.32 12.35
N ASP A 448 -80.44 -4.30 11.69
CA ASP A 448 -79.82 -3.68 10.52
C ASP A 448 -78.49 -3.00 10.92
N ALA A 449 -78.48 -2.24 12.02
CA ALA A 449 -77.27 -1.65 12.57
C ALA A 449 -76.21 -2.69 12.99
N LEU A 450 -76.63 -3.82 13.57
CA LEU A 450 -75.72 -4.91 13.95
C LEU A 450 -75.17 -5.65 12.72
N THR A 451 -75.97 -5.76 11.66
CA THR A 451 -75.57 -6.35 10.38
C THR A 451 -74.56 -5.46 9.68
N ASP A 452 -74.80 -4.14 9.68
CA ASP A 452 -73.87 -3.15 9.14
C ASP A 452 -72.56 -3.06 9.95
N LEU A 453 -72.61 -3.18 11.29
CA LEU A 453 -71.42 -3.25 12.14
C LEU A 453 -70.57 -4.49 11.85
N ARG A 454 -71.21 -5.66 11.76
CA ARG A 454 -70.53 -6.91 11.37
C ARG A 454 -69.90 -6.78 9.99
N PHE A 455 -70.56 -6.07 9.09
CA PHE A 455 -70.07 -5.85 7.75
C PHE A 455 -68.88 -4.88 7.68
N VAL A 456 -68.82 -3.83 8.51
CA VAL A 456 -67.63 -2.97 8.63
C VAL A 456 -66.43 -3.74 9.21
N ILE A 457 -66.66 -4.56 10.24
CA ILE A 457 -65.62 -5.44 10.81
C ILE A 457 -65.11 -6.45 9.78
N ASP A 458 -66.03 -7.03 9.00
CA ASP A 458 -65.70 -7.96 7.92
C ASP A 458 -65.02 -7.26 6.74
N ALA A 459 -65.41 -6.03 6.39
CA ALA A 459 -64.78 -5.23 5.34
C ALA A 459 -63.33 -4.88 5.69
N THR A 460 -63.07 -4.56 6.96
CA THR A 460 -61.71 -4.38 7.48
C THR A 460 -60.87 -5.66 7.40
N SER A 461 -61.53 -6.83 7.35
CA SER A 461 -60.89 -8.16 7.21
C SER A 461 -60.82 -8.64 5.74
N LEU A 462 -61.67 -8.09 4.87
CA LEU A 462 -61.77 -8.38 3.44
C LEU A 462 -61.00 -7.32 2.64
N SER A 463 -59.68 -7.29 2.81
CA SER A 463 -58.77 -6.45 2.02
C SER A 463 -58.54 -6.97 0.59
N SER A 464 -59.58 -7.54 -0.06
CA SER A 464 -59.47 -8.03 -1.43
C SER A 464 -60.15 -7.05 -2.40
N PRO A 465 -59.43 -6.54 -3.43
CA PRO A 465 -60.01 -5.68 -4.46
C PRO A 465 -60.91 -6.43 -5.48
N ASP A 466 -61.07 -7.75 -5.34
CA ASP A 466 -61.79 -8.60 -6.30
C ASP A 466 -63.32 -8.60 -6.08
N LEU A 467 -64.06 -8.03 -7.02
CA LEU A 467 -65.53 -7.98 -7.01
C LEU A 467 -66.17 -9.37 -7.04
N ARG A 468 -65.56 -10.33 -7.75
CA ARG A 468 -66.17 -11.66 -7.95
C ARG A 468 -66.16 -12.46 -6.65
N LEU A 469 -65.03 -12.42 -5.93
CA LEU A 469 -64.92 -13.00 -4.60
C LEU A 469 -65.94 -12.38 -3.65
N THR A 470 -66.08 -11.06 -3.73
CA THR A 470 -67.01 -10.26 -2.92
C THR A 470 -68.48 -10.65 -3.18
N LEU A 471 -68.87 -10.85 -4.44
CA LEU A 471 -70.20 -11.33 -4.84
C LEU A 471 -70.46 -12.80 -4.46
N ALA A 472 -69.44 -13.66 -4.51
CA ALA A 472 -69.55 -15.05 -4.09
C ALA A 472 -69.84 -15.17 -2.59
N ILE A 473 -69.21 -14.33 -1.77
CA ILE A 473 -69.48 -14.25 -0.32
C ILE A 473 -70.93 -13.81 -0.07
N LEU A 474 -71.44 -12.84 -0.83
CA LEU A 474 -72.83 -12.39 -0.70
C LEU A 474 -73.82 -13.52 -1.04
N ARG A 475 -73.58 -14.26 -2.12
CA ARG A 475 -74.40 -15.42 -2.52
C ARG A 475 -74.55 -16.43 -1.39
N GLU A 476 -73.43 -16.87 -0.81
CA GLU A 476 -73.43 -17.86 0.28
C GLU A 476 -74.25 -17.40 1.48
N ARG A 477 -74.18 -16.10 1.81
CA ARG A 477 -74.95 -15.52 2.93
C ARG A 477 -76.45 -15.45 2.67
N CYS A 478 -76.86 -15.23 1.42
CA CYS A 478 -78.27 -15.13 1.05
C CYS A 478 -78.93 -16.49 0.79
N LEU A 479 -78.13 -17.54 0.52
CA LEU A 479 -78.65 -18.85 0.15
C LEU A 479 -79.54 -19.47 1.24
N GLN A 480 -79.04 -19.57 2.48
CA GLN A 480 -79.79 -20.19 3.59
C GLN A 480 -81.04 -19.39 4.01
N PRO A 481 -80.98 -18.04 4.18
CA PRO A 481 -82.17 -17.27 4.54
C PRO A 481 -83.28 -17.32 3.49
N LEU A 482 -82.93 -17.31 2.20
CA LEU A 482 -83.92 -17.37 1.13
C LEU A 482 -84.52 -18.77 0.99
N ASP A 483 -83.72 -19.83 1.13
CA ASP A 483 -84.19 -21.21 1.15
C ASP A 483 -85.17 -21.46 2.32
N ALA A 484 -84.87 -20.92 3.51
CA ALA A 484 -85.76 -20.99 4.67
C ALA A 484 -87.11 -20.27 4.46
N LEU A 485 -87.17 -19.30 3.54
CA LEU A 485 -88.39 -18.61 3.13
C LEU A 485 -89.09 -19.29 1.94
N GLY A 486 -88.54 -20.39 1.42
CA GLY A 486 -89.05 -21.12 0.26
C GLY A 486 -88.79 -20.42 -1.08
N ILE A 487 -87.81 -19.51 -1.14
CA ILE A 487 -87.46 -18.72 -2.33
C ILE A 487 -86.23 -19.34 -3.00
N GLU A 488 -86.35 -19.73 -4.27
CA GLU A 488 -85.22 -20.26 -5.04
C GLU A 488 -84.25 -19.13 -5.45
N LEU A 489 -82.98 -19.20 -5.04
CA LEU A 489 -81.94 -18.26 -5.49
C LEU A 489 -81.14 -18.85 -6.65
N ARG A 490 -81.26 -18.24 -7.84
CA ARG A 490 -80.43 -18.52 -9.01
C ARG A 490 -79.34 -17.46 -9.12
N TRP A 491 -78.08 -17.86 -9.18
CA TRP A 491 -76.95 -16.93 -9.18
C TRP A 491 -75.91 -17.34 -10.22
N SER A 492 -75.67 -16.49 -11.22
CA SER A 492 -74.71 -16.74 -12.30
C SER A 492 -73.79 -15.54 -12.53
N MET A 493 -72.49 -15.74 -12.34
CA MET A 493 -71.45 -14.74 -12.56
C MET A 493 -70.46 -15.18 -13.65
N ILE A 494 -70.87 -16.13 -14.49
CA ILE A 494 -70.00 -16.77 -15.50
C ILE A 494 -69.55 -15.79 -16.59
N GLU A 495 -70.37 -14.77 -16.89
CA GLU A 495 -70.09 -13.76 -17.92
C GLU A 495 -69.31 -12.53 -17.40
N LEU A 496 -68.91 -12.52 -16.12
CA LEU A 496 -68.01 -11.51 -15.58
C LEU A 496 -66.54 -11.87 -15.92
N PRO A 497 -65.70 -10.91 -16.35
CA PRO A 497 -64.25 -11.11 -16.59
C PRO A 497 -63.45 -11.34 -15.31
N ASP A 498 -62.48 -12.28 -15.29
CA ASP A 498 -61.71 -12.78 -14.11
C ASP A 498 -60.92 -11.74 -13.28
N ASP A 499 -60.71 -10.55 -13.82
CA ASP A 499 -59.77 -9.54 -13.33
C ASP A 499 -60.42 -8.20 -12.94
N ILE A 500 -61.72 -8.18 -12.63
CA ILE A 500 -62.39 -6.97 -12.15
C ILE A 500 -61.85 -6.55 -10.79
N ARG A 501 -61.18 -5.41 -10.77
CA ARG A 501 -60.71 -4.75 -9.55
C ARG A 501 -61.47 -3.45 -9.36
N LEU A 502 -62.25 -3.40 -8.29
CA LEU A 502 -62.85 -2.16 -7.81
C LEU A 502 -62.09 -1.70 -6.58
N SER A 503 -62.15 -0.39 -6.28
CA SER A 503 -61.66 0.08 -4.99
C SER A 503 -62.43 -0.61 -3.85
N HIS A 504 -61.85 -0.66 -2.65
CA HIS A 504 -62.53 -1.26 -1.51
C HIS A 504 -63.90 -0.59 -1.24
N GLU A 505 -63.94 0.74 -1.34
CA GLU A 505 -65.16 1.54 -1.19
C GLU A 505 -66.22 1.19 -2.25
N ASP A 506 -65.81 1.08 -3.51
CA ASP A 506 -66.72 0.73 -4.61
C ASP A 506 -67.30 -0.69 -4.44
N ASN A 507 -66.48 -1.67 -4.04
CA ASN A 507 -66.96 -3.03 -3.74
C ASN A 507 -68.04 -3.02 -2.64
N LEU A 508 -67.87 -2.20 -1.60
CA LEU A 508 -68.87 -2.05 -0.54
C LEU A 508 -70.16 -1.40 -1.03
N HIS A 509 -70.07 -0.41 -1.91
CA HIS A 509 -71.26 0.21 -2.51
C HIS A 509 -72.06 -0.78 -3.35
N VAL A 510 -71.41 -1.61 -4.16
CA VAL A 510 -72.07 -2.66 -4.97
C VAL A 510 -72.79 -3.67 -4.08
N LEU A 511 -72.11 -4.16 -3.04
CA LEU A 511 -72.72 -5.12 -2.10
C LEU A 511 -73.96 -4.55 -1.42
N ARG A 512 -73.91 -3.29 -0.97
CA ARG A 512 -75.05 -2.64 -0.31
C ARG A 512 -76.24 -2.43 -1.24
N ILE A 513 -75.99 -2.12 -2.52
CA ILE A 513 -77.07 -2.01 -3.51
C ILE A 513 -77.75 -3.37 -3.72
N LEU A 514 -76.97 -4.45 -3.88
CA LEU A 514 -77.53 -5.79 -4.06
C LEU A 514 -78.27 -6.31 -2.81
N GLN A 515 -77.75 -6.04 -1.62
CA GLN A 515 -78.44 -6.41 -0.36
C GLN A 515 -79.78 -5.70 -0.22
N GLU A 516 -79.80 -4.39 -0.45
CA GLU A 516 -81.03 -3.60 -0.40
C GLU A 516 -82.02 -4.09 -1.46
N ALA A 517 -81.55 -4.41 -2.67
CA ALA A 517 -82.36 -4.98 -3.73
C ALA A 517 -82.96 -6.35 -3.35
N LEU A 518 -82.16 -7.25 -2.77
CA LEU A 518 -82.62 -8.56 -2.28
C LEU A 518 -83.63 -8.42 -1.14
N ASN A 519 -83.38 -7.52 -0.19
CA ASN A 519 -84.28 -7.26 0.92
C ASN A 519 -85.62 -6.69 0.43
N ASN A 520 -85.57 -5.75 -0.52
CA ASN A 520 -86.76 -5.20 -1.16
C ASN A 520 -87.55 -6.27 -1.93
N ALA A 521 -86.86 -7.16 -2.66
CA ALA A 521 -87.52 -8.28 -3.33
C ALA A 521 -88.25 -9.20 -2.34
N VAL A 522 -87.62 -9.58 -1.23
CA VAL A 522 -88.24 -10.44 -0.21
C VAL A 522 -89.42 -9.75 0.49
N ARG A 523 -89.22 -8.51 0.95
CA ARG A 523 -90.20 -7.79 1.78
C ARG A 523 -91.43 -7.33 0.99
N HIS A 524 -91.22 -6.85 -0.23
CA HIS A 524 -92.26 -6.23 -1.05
C HIS A 524 -92.72 -7.13 -2.21
N GLY A 525 -91.80 -7.88 -2.82
CA GLY A 525 -92.10 -8.72 -3.98
C GLY A 525 -92.65 -10.11 -3.64
N ARG A 526 -92.31 -10.69 -2.49
CA ARG A 526 -92.65 -12.10 -2.12
C ARG A 526 -92.45 -13.10 -3.27
N PRO A 527 -91.26 -13.14 -3.90
CA PRO A 527 -91.03 -13.94 -5.09
C PRO A 527 -90.92 -15.43 -4.78
N ASN A 528 -91.18 -16.27 -5.77
CA ASN A 528 -90.84 -17.69 -5.73
C ASN A 528 -89.39 -17.93 -6.17
N VAL A 529 -88.87 -17.07 -7.04
CA VAL A 529 -87.51 -17.16 -7.59
C VAL A 529 -86.86 -15.77 -7.62
N ILE A 530 -85.60 -15.69 -7.20
CA ILE A 530 -84.73 -14.53 -7.39
C ILE A 530 -83.56 -14.96 -8.26
N GLU A 531 -83.32 -14.25 -9.36
CA GLU A 531 -82.22 -14.48 -10.28
C GLU A 531 -81.25 -13.31 -10.26
N VAL A 532 -79.99 -13.58 -9.97
CA VAL A 532 -78.91 -12.59 -10.00
C VAL A 532 -77.90 -13.01 -11.05
N THR A 533 -77.69 -12.14 -12.04
CA THR A 533 -76.73 -12.37 -13.12
C THR A 533 -75.76 -11.21 -13.23
N GLY A 534 -74.52 -11.53 -13.59
CA GLY A 534 -73.50 -10.52 -13.86
C GLY A 534 -72.77 -10.80 -15.15
N ARG A 535 -72.59 -9.75 -15.96
CA ARG A 535 -71.91 -9.82 -17.26
C ARG A 535 -71.12 -8.57 -17.58
N SER A 536 -70.13 -8.68 -18.44
CA SER A 536 -69.49 -7.50 -19.05
C SER A 536 -70.30 -7.00 -20.24
N VAL A 537 -70.55 -5.70 -20.29
CA VAL A 537 -71.20 -5.00 -21.40
C VAL A 537 -70.28 -3.88 -21.91
N ARG A 538 -70.56 -3.35 -23.10
CA ARG A 538 -69.89 -2.16 -23.62
C ARG A 538 -70.84 -0.98 -23.56
N GLY A 539 -70.40 0.11 -22.94
CA GLY A 539 -71.13 1.37 -22.90
C GLY A 539 -71.27 2.00 -24.29
N ALA A 540 -72.11 3.03 -24.39
CA ALA A 540 -72.35 3.74 -25.65
C ALA A 540 -71.09 4.38 -26.27
N ARG A 541 -70.02 4.55 -25.47
CA ARG A 541 -68.72 5.09 -25.89
C ARG A 541 -67.67 4.00 -26.13
N GLY A 542 -68.05 2.72 -26.07
CA GLY A 542 -67.16 1.57 -26.28
C GLY A 542 -66.33 1.19 -25.05
N ASP A 543 -66.56 1.83 -23.91
CA ASP A 543 -65.96 1.55 -22.62
C ASP A 543 -66.49 0.23 -22.03
N ALA A 544 -65.62 -0.52 -21.37
CA ALA A 544 -66.01 -1.75 -20.69
C ALA A 544 -66.77 -1.41 -19.41
N GLN A 545 -67.96 -1.97 -19.28
CA GLN A 545 -68.86 -1.79 -18.14
C GLN A 545 -69.26 -3.16 -17.59
N ILE A 546 -69.62 -3.17 -16.32
CA ILE A 546 -70.15 -4.32 -15.62
C ILE A 546 -71.65 -4.10 -15.48
N GLU A 547 -72.43 -5.09 -15.86
CA GLU A 547 -73.86 -5.09 -15.67
C GLU A 547 -74.25 -6.20 -14.70
N LEU A 548 -74.89 -5.81 -13.61
CA LEU A 548 -75.50 -6.70 -12.64
C LEU A 548 -77.01 -6.58 -12.74
N ILE A 549 -77.69 -7.71 -12.89
CA ILE A 549 -79.13 -7.78 -13.03
C ILE A 549 -79.67 -8.64 -11.90
N LEU A 550 -80.65 -8.11 -11.17
CA LEU A 550 -81.43 -8.84 -10.18
C LEU A 550 -82.89 -8.84 -10.61
N GLU A 551 -83.45 -10.01 -10.84
CA GLU A 551 -84.87 -10.20 -11.17
C GLU A 551 -85.54 -11.02 -10.08
N ASN A 552 -86.70 -10.57 -9.62
CA ASN A 552 -87.58 -11.39 -8.80
C ASN A 552 -88.80 -11.81 -9.65
N ARG A 553 -89.22 -13.07 -9.54
CA ARG A 553 -90.29 -13.68 -10.35
C ARG A 553 -91.27 -14.47 -9.50
N GLY A 554 -92.49 -14.65 -10.01
CA GLY A 554 -93.59 -15.34 -9.32
C GLY A 554 -94.14 -14.59 -8.11
N GLY A 555 -93.88 -13.29 -8.00
CA GLY A 555 -94.25 -12.45 -6.85
C GLY A 555 -95.37 -11.46 -7.16
N LEU A 556 -95.57 -10.51 -6.24
CA LEU A 556 -96.48 -9.39 -6.42
C LEU A 556 -95.89 -8.41 -7.45
N ALA A 557 -96.69 -8.05 -8.46
CA ALA A 557 -96.37 -6.93 -9.33
C ALA A 557 -96.37 -5.62 -8.52
N PRO A 558 -95.48 -4.67 -8.83
CA PRO A 558 -95.46 -3.38 -8.14
C PRO A 558 -96.80 -2.65 -8.36
N ASP A 559 -97.36 -2.11 -7.27
CA ASP A 559 -98.61 -1.34 -7.28
C ASP A 559 -98.36 0.03 -7.93
N PRO A 560 -98.97 0.35 -9.09
CA PRO A 560 -98.72 1.60 -9.81
C PRO A 560 -99.21 2.86 -9.07
N ASP A 561 -100.07 2.73 -8.06
CA ASP A 561 -100.60 3.86 -7.27
C ASP A 561 -99.78 4.14 -5.98
N ARG A 562 -98.76 3.32 -5.67
CA ARG A 562 -97.85 3.54 -4.53
C ARG A 562 -96.63 4.36 -4.94
N ASP A 563 -96.79 5.67 -4.97
CA ASP A 563 -95.72 6.63 -5.26
C ASP A 563 -94.89 7.01 -4.01
N GLU A 564 -94.55 6.01 -3.18
CA GLU A 564 -93.62 6.19 -2.06
C GLU A 564 -92.24 5.67 -2.46
N ALA A 565 -91.37 6.57 -2.89
CA ALA A 565 -89.93 6.30 -2.94
C ALA A 565 -89.44 6.01 -1.51
N GLY A 566 -89.44 4.72 -1.13
CA GLY A 566 -88.95 4.28 0.17
C GLY A 566 -87.48 4.67 0.39
N HIS A 567 -87.06 4.80 1.65
CA HIS A 567 -85.69 5.15 2.03
C HIS A 567 -84.62 4.26 1.34
N GLY A 568 -84.95 3.01 1.01
CA GLY A 568 -84.10 2.06 0.29
C GLY A 568 -83.70 2.51 -1.12
N THR A 569 -84.64 2.98 -1.95
CA THR A 569 -84.36 3.39 -3.33
C THR A 569 -83.53 4.67 -3.39
N VAL A 570 -83.79 5.61 -2.48
CA VAL A 570 -82.98 6.85 -2.33
C VAL A 570 -81.54 6.52 -1.94
N ASN A 571 -81.34 5.57 -1.03
CA ASN A 571 -80.00 5.14 -0.61
C ASN A 571 -79.27 4.40 -1.73
N MET A 572 -79.95 3.54 -2.48
CA MET A 572 -79.37 2.90 -3.68
C MET A 572 -78.94 3.96 -4.70
N ALA A 573 -79.77 4.96 -4.99
CA ALA A 573 -79.43 6.03 -5.94
C ALA A 573 -78.16 6.81 -5.54
N LYS A 574 -78.03 7.16 -4.25
CA LYS A 574 -76.82 7.84 -3.73
C LYS A 574 -75.56 6.98 -3.91
N ARG A 575 -75.65 5.67 -3.64
CA ARG A 575 -74.52 4.74 -3.78
C ARG A 575 -74.13 4.53 -5.25
N VAL A 576 -75.11 4.45 -6.14
CA VAL A 576 -74.91 4.36 -7.59
C VAL A 576 -74.22 5.62 -8.12
N ALA A 577 -74.61 6.80 -7.64
CA ALA A 577 -73.96 8.05 -7.99
C ALA A 577 -72.48 8.10 -7.53
N ALA A 578 -72.18 7.60 -6.33
CA ALA A 578 -70.80 7.49 -5.83
C ALA A 578 -69.95 6.57 -6.73
N LEU A 579 -70.54 5.45 -7.18
CA LEU A 579 -69.92 4.52 -8.13
C LEU A 579 -69.75 5.09 -9.55
N GLY A 580 -70.40 6.23 -9.88
CA GLY A 580 -70.48 6.74 -11.25
C GLY A 580 -71.25 5.81 -12.19
N GLY A 581 -72.15 4.99 -11.64
CA GLY A 581 -72.94 4.01 -12.38
C GLY A 581 -74.35 4.48 -12.71
N GLU A 582 -75.14 3.58 -13.30
CA GLU A 582 -76.55 3.78 -13.61
C GLU A 582 -77.39 2.65 -12.97
N LEU A 583 -78.57 3.00 -12.46
CA LEU A 583 -79.52 2.06 -11.87
C LEU A 583 -80.87 2.24 -12.52
N ASP A 584 -81.44 1.15 -13.02
CA ASP A 584 -82.77 1.10 -13.61
C ASP A 584 -83.63 0.04 -12.89
N LEU A 585 -84.89 0.39 -12.63
CA LEU A 585 -85.88 -0.44 -11.97
C LEU A 585 -87.07 -0.61 -12.93
N THR A 586 -87.15 -1.78 -13.57
CA THR A 586 -88.21 -2.07 -14.54
C THR A 586 -89.24 -3.04 -13.93
N PRO A 587 -90.53 -2.67 -13.87
CA PRO A 587 -91.60 -3.61 -13.54
C PRO A 587 -91.66 -4.77 -14.55
N LEU A 588 -91.87 -5.99 -14.05
CA LEU A 588 -92.17 -7.19 -14.84
C LEU A 588 -93.62 -7.61 -14.57
N ALA A 589 -94.16 -8.50 -15.42
CA ALA A 589 -95.53 -9.01 -15.25
C ALA A 589 -95.76 -9.72 -13.91
N ASP A 590 -94.71 -10.31 -13.34
CA ASP A 590 -94.71 -11.12 -12.12
C ASP A 590 -93.58 -10.77 -11.14
N GLY A 591 -93.09 -9.51 -11.19
CA GLY A 591 -92.07 -9.00 -10.27
C GLY A 591 -91.37 -7.72 -10.75
N VAL A 592 -90.09 -7.56 -10.44
CA VAL A 592 -89.28 -6.37 -10.78
C VAL A 592 -87.88 -6.80 -11.23
N ARG A 593 -87.33 -6.07 -12.20
CA ARG A 593 -85.94 -6.15 -12.63
C ARG A 593 -85.19 -4.92 -12.12
N LEU A 594 -84.14 -5.14 -11.35
CA LEU A 594 -83.11 -4.14 -11.06
C LEU A 594 -81.93 -4.37 -11.99
N ARG A 595 -81.47 -3.32 -12.65
CA ARG A 595 -80.31 -3.32 -13.54
C ARG A 595 -79.32 -2.27 -13.07
N LEU A 596 -78.12 -2.70 -12.69
CA LEU A 596 -77.03 -1.86 -12.22
C LEU A 596 -75.88 -1.92 -13.23
N ILE A 597 -75.47 -0.77 -13.76
CA ILE A 597 -74.35 -0.62 -14.69
C ILE A 597 -73.23 0.18 -14.02
N LEU A 598 -72.02 -0.34 -14.09
CA LEU A 598 -70.84 0.23 -13.44
C LEU A 598 -69.65 0.29 -14.41
N PRO A 599 -68.79 1.31 -14.35
CA PRO A 599 -67.55 1.32 -15.13
C PRO A 599 -66.58 0.23 -14.63
N MET A 600 -65.89 -0.46 -15.56
CA MET A 600 -64.98 -1.58 -15.20
C MET A 600 -63.62 -1.12 -14.65
N GLN A 601 -63.26 0.16 -14.81
CA GLN A 601 -62.06 0.77 -14.26
C GLN A 601 -62.35 2.18 -13.76
N ARG A 602 -61.87 2.50 -12.56
CA ARG A 602 -61.74 3.86 -12.06
C ARG A 602 -60.34 4.11 -11.56
#